data_AF-V5IED4-F1
#
_entry.id   AF-V5IED4-F1
#
_cell.length_a   1.000
_cell.length_b   1.000
_cell.length_c   1.000
_cell.angle_alpha   90.00
_cell.angle_beta   90.00
_cell.angle_gamma   90.00
#
_symmetry.space_group_name_H-M   'P 1'
#
loop_
_entity.id
_entity.type
_entity.pdbx_description
1 polymer ?
#
loop_
_entity_poly.entity_id
_entity_poly.type
_entity_poly.pdbx_seq_one_letter_code
_entity_poly.pdbx_strand_id
1 'polypeptide(L)' 'VILACSVLDTQGWHPNCTHPVDDGPCRARIPSYYFDNNTQSCREFMYGGCEGNANNFERKEDCEKACKAQD' A
#
# COMPACT_ATOMS: atom_id res chain seq x y z
N VAL A 1 21.75 -0.56 -29.85
CA VAL A 1 20.65 -1.53 -29.67
C VAL A 1 20.76 -2.03 -28.24
N ILE A 2 20.01 -1.59 -27.23
CA ILE A 2 18.90 -0.65 -27.05
C ILE A 2 19.22 0.09 -25.73
N LEU A 3 18.78 1.35 -25.63
CA LEU A 3 18.70 2.14 -24.40
C LEU A 3 18.04 1.33 -23.28
N ALA A 4 18.72 1.03 -22.18
CA ALA A 4 18.09 0.33 -21.05
C ALA A 4 18.58 0.81 -19.67
N CYS A 5 18.91 2.09 -19.54
CA CYS A 5 19.02 2.74 -18.23
C CYS A 5 17.87 3.74 -18.01
N SER A 6 16.69 3.45 -18.58
CA SER A 6 15.50 4.28 -18.36
C SER A 6 14.14 3.56 -18.44
N VAL A 7 14.06 2.25 -18.74
CA VAL A 7 12.74 1.59 -18.93
C VAL A 7 12.65 0.10 -18.54
N LEU A 8 13.50 -0.43 -17.65
CA LEU A 8 13.36 -1.83 -17.19
C LEU A 8 13.56 -1.99 -15.68
N ASP A 9 12.95 -1.14 -14.84
CA ASP A 9 12.81 -1.41 -13.39
C ASP A 9 11.68 -0.62 -12.66
N THR A 10 10.83 0.17 -13.34
CA THR A 10 9.89 1.08 -12.64
C THR A 10 8.39 0.78 -12.78
N GLN A 11 7.99 -0.38 -13.30
CA GLN A 11 6.58 -0.81 -13.23
C GLN A 11 6.50 -2.19 -12.58
N GLY A 12 5.89 -2.26 -11.40
CA GLY A 12 5.45 -3.53 -10.81
C GLY A 12 5.80 -3.76 -9.33
N TRP A 13 6.64 -2.92 -8.71
CA TRP A 13 6.95 -3.06 -7.28
C TRP A 13 6.77 -1.72 -6.57
N HIS A 14 5.54 -1.44 -6.12
CA HIS A 14 5.34 -0.45 -5.07
C HIS A 14 5.67 -1.11 -3.73
N PRO A 15 6.84 -0.81 -3.10
CA PRO A 15 7.21 -1.45 -1.84
C PRO A 15 6.11 -1.29 -0.78
N ASN A 16 5.44 -0.14 -0.80
CA ASN A 16 4.33 0.22 0.09
C ASN A 16 3.12 -0.71 -0.03
N CYS A 17 2.83 -1.30 -1.18
CA CYS A 17 1.64 -2.14 -1.39
C CYS A 17 1.84 -3.60 -0.99
N THR A 18 3.06 -3.98 -0.63
CA THR A 18 3.43 -5.37 -0.30
C THR A 18 3.64 -5.62 1.19
N HIS A 19 3.69 -4.55 1.98
CA HIS A 19 3.84 -4.68 3.43
C HIS A 19 2.59 -5.31 4.07
N PRO A 20 2.75 -6.09 5.15
CA PRO A 20 1.63 -6.59 5.92
C PRO A 20 0.88 -5.42 6.60
N VAL A 21 -0.32 -5.69 7.10
CA VAL A 21 -1.02 -4.76 8.00
C VAL A 21 -0.20 -4.56 9.27
N ASP A 22 -0.10 -3.32 9.73
CA ASP A 22 0.55 -2.95 10.98
C ASP A 22 -0.25 -1.86 11.70
N ASP A 23 -0.88 -2.24 12.81
CA ASP A 23 -1.68 -1.35 13.63
C ASP A 23 -0.79 -0.38 14.44
N GLY A 24 0.51 -0.67 14.59
CA GLY A 24 1.41 0.05 15.46
C GLY A 24 1.13 -0.14 16.96
N PRO A 25 1.93 0.48 17.85
CA PRO A 25 1.81 0.28 19.30
C PRO A 25 0.73 1.15 19.96
N CYS A 26 0.26 2.20 19.28
CA CYS A 26 -0.81 3.05 19.77
C CYS A 26 -2.18 2.36 19.75
N ARG A 27 -3.15 2.88 20.51
CA ARG A 27 -4.46 2.22 20.75
C ARG A 27 -5.66 3.04 20.30
N ALA A 28 -5.46 3.98 19.36
CA ALA A 28 -6.59 4.60 18.68
C ALA A 28 -7.31 3.55 17.81
N ARG A 29 -8.53 3.85 17.37
CA ARG A 29 -9.27 3.05 16.39
C ARG A 29 -9.56 3.93 15.19
N ILE A 30 -8.57 4.04 14.32
CA ILE A 30 -8.65 4.85 13.10
C ILE A 30 -8.95 3.90 11.93
N PRO A 31 -10.14 3.98 11.31
CA PRO A 31 -10.42 3.23 10.10
C PRO A 31 -9.45 3.66 9.00
N SER A 32 -8.67 2.71 8.52
CA SER A 32 -7.65 2.89 7.49
C SER A 32 -7.77 1.76 6.47
N TYR A 33 -7.13 1.93 5.31
CA TYR A 33 -7.13 0.96 4.22
C TYR A 33 -5.71 0.47 3.94
N TYR A 34 -5.59 -0.82 3.60
CA TYR A 34 -4.35 -1.44 3.14
C TYR A 34 -4.63 -2.24 1.86
N PHE A 35 -3.60 -2.46 1.05
CA PHE A 35 -3.68 -3.33 -0.11
C PHE A 35 -3.42 -4.78 0.28
N ASP A 36 -4.42 -5.65 0.06
CA ASP A 36 -4.33 -7.09 0.24
C ASP A 36 -3.91 -7.75 -1.08
N ASN A 37 -2.64 -8.14 -1.16
CA ASN A 37 -2.08 -8.76 -2.37
C ASN A 37 -2.67 -10.15 -2.68
N ASN A 38 -3.30 -10.82 -1.71
CA ASN A 38 -3.95 -12.10 -1.94
C ASN A 38 -5.26 -11.93 -2.71
N THR A 39 -6.01 -10.87 -2.39
CA THR A 39 -7.30 -10.56 -3.01
C THR A 39 -7.19 -9.48 -4.09
N GLN A 40 -5.99 -8.93 -4.31
CA GLN A 40 -5.73 -7.81 -5.23
C GLN A 40 -6.68 -6.63 -4.98
N SER A 41 -6.93 -6.31 -3.71
CA SER A 41 -7.93 -5.31 -3.34
C SER A 41 -7.59 -4.54 -2.07
N CYS A 42 -8.07 -3.30 -1.99
CA CYS A 42 -7.93 -2.46 -0.81
C CYS A 42 -9.01 -2.81 0.22
N ARG A 43 -8.57 -3.14 1.44
CA ARG A 43 -9.41 -3.60 2.55
C ARG A 43 -9.22 -2.70 3.76
N GLU A 44 -10.27 -2.57 4.57
CA GLU A 44 -10.25 -1.77 5.79
C GLU A 44 -9.56 -2.54 6.94
N PHE A 45 -8.82 -1.81 7.77
CA PHE A 45 -8.25 -2.27 9.04
C PHE A 45 -8.27 -1.13 10.07
N MET A 46 -7.91 -1.42 11.33
CA MET A 46 -7.92 -0.45 12.43
C MET A 46 -6.50 -0.03 12.77
N TYR A 47 -6.09 1.15 12.31
CA TYR A 47 -4.79 1.70 12.64
C TYR A 47 -4.79 2.30 14.06
N GLY A 48 -3.74 1.97 14.83
CA GLY A 48 -3.54 2.40 16.21
C GLY A 48 -3.18 3.88 16.36
N GLY A 49 -2.82 4.56 15.27
CA GLY A 49 -2.60 6.01 15.23
C GLY A 49 -1.15 6.48 15.42
N CYS A 50 -0.20 5.56 15.57
CA CYS A 50 1.22 5.87 15.49
C CYS A 50 2.02 4.68 14.96
N GLU A 51 3.20 4.97 14.41
CA GLU A 51 4.08 4.00 13.75
C GLU A 51 3.35 3.24 12.62
N GLY A 52 3.53 1.93 12.49
CA GLY A 52 3.00 1.18 11.36
C GLY A 52 3.93 1.24 10.14
N ASN A 53 3.37 0.97 8.96
CA ASN A 53 4.11 1.01 7.69
C ASN A 53 3.32 1.74 6.60
N ALA A 54 3.91 1.81 5.41
CA ALA A 54 3.39 2.58 4.28
C ALA A 54 2.18 1.94 3.56
N ASN A 55 1.79 0.70 3.89
CA ASN A 55 0.55 0.08 3.41
C ASN A 55 -0.66 0.55 4.25
N ASN A 56 -0.81 1.86 4.41
CA ASN A 56 -1.84 2.47 5.24
C ASN A 56 -2.32 3.77 4.57
N PHE A 57 -3.60 3.77 4.19
CA PHE A 57 -4.24 4.85 3.45
C PHE A 57 -5.52 5.29 4.18
N GLU A 58 -5.77 6.60 4.24
CA GLU A 58 -6.98 7.14 4.86
C GLU A 58 -8.25 6.80 4.06
N ARG A 59 -8.13 6.70 2.74
CA ARG A 59 -9.24 6.45 1.83
C ARG A 59 -8.98 5.24 0.95
N LYS A 60 -10.05 4.51 0.64
CA LYS A 60 -10.00 3.36 -0.25
C LYS A 60 -9.49 3.75 -1.64
N GLU A 61 -9.95 4.88 -2.17
CA GLU A 61 -9.58 5.36 -3.50
C GLU A 61 -8.08 5.67 -3.59
N ASP A 62 -7.47 6.15 -2.51
CA ASP A 62 -6.04 6.46 -2.47
C ASP A 62 -5.21 5.18 -2.45
N CYS A 63 -5.65 4.17 -1.69
CA CYS A 63 -5.07 2.82 -1.75
C CYS A 63 -5.19 2.22 -3.17
N GLU A 64 -6.37 2.31 -3.80
CA GLU A 64 -6.60 1.74 -5.12
C GLU A 64 -5.77 2.45 -6.20
N LYS A 65 -5.69 3.79 -6.15
CA LYS A 65 -4.82 4.56 -7.05
C LYS A 65 -3.34 4.21 -6.86
N ALA A 66 -2.90 4.03 -5.62
CA ALA A 66 -1.50 3.71 -5.33
C ALA A 66 -1.13 2.30 -5.79
N CYS A 67 -2.00 1.32 -5.54
CA CYS A 67 -1.65 -0.10 -5.64
C CYS A 67 -2.30 -0.86 -6.80
N LYS A 68 -3.40 -0.36 -7.40
CA LYS A 68 -4.04 -1.00 -8.57
C LYS A 68 -3.68 -0.34 -9.91
N ALA A 69 -3.13 0.87 -9.92
CA ALA A 69 -2.87 1.62 -11.16
C ALA A 69 -1.49 1.35 -11.79
N GLN A 70 -0.83 0.24 -11.45
CA GLN A 70 0.39 -0.21 -12.14
C GLN A 70 0.10 -1.47 -12.96
N ASP A 71 -0.52 -1.26 -14.11
CA ASP A 71 -0.39 -2.11 -15.30
C ASP A 71 0.35 -1.31 -16.38
#